data_AF-A0A837HMF1-F1
#
_entry.id   AF-A0A837HMF1-F1
#
_cell.length_a   1.000
_cell.length_b   1.000
_cell.length_c   1.000
_cell.angle_alpha   90.00
_cell.angle_beta   90.00
_cell.angle_gamma   90.00
#
_symmetry.space_group_name_H-M   'P 1'
#
loop_
_entity.id
_entity.type
_entity.pdbx_description
1 polymer ?
#
loop_
_entity_poly.entity_id
_entity_poly.type
_entity_poly.pdbx_seq_one_letter_code
_entity_poly.pdbx_strand_id
1 'polypeptide(L)'
;MKRPSWDEYFMTMTDCVGSRATCDKNGSGCVIVSDNRVIATGYTGSLSGLPHCDEVGHDIKLGQCQRTVHAEHNAITQALKFGISLNGATMYCKVKPCVACAKMANSLGVKRVVTE
;
A
#
# COMPACT_ATOMS: atom_id res chain seq x y z
N MET A 1 22.97 -12.16 -15.16
CA MET A 1 21.83 -11.44 -14.57
C MET A 1 22.25 -10.01 -14.26
N LYS A 2 21.51 -9.00 -14.72
CA LYS A 2 21.78 -7.58 -14.42
C LYS A 2 21.16 -7.25 -13.07
N ARG A 3 21.89 -6.55 -12.19
CA ARG A 3 21.37 -6.09 -10.89
C ARG A 3 20.23 -5.09 -11.13
N PRO A 4 19.04 -5.27 -10.53
CA PRO A 4 17.95 -4.31 -10.66
C PRO A 4 18.32 -2.98 -9.99
N SER A 5 17.78 -1.90 -10.52
CA SER A 5 17.77 -0.60 -9.84
C SER A 5 16.92 -0.67 -8.57
N TRP A 6 17.06 0.34 -7.71
CA TRP A 6 16.26 0.43 -6.49
C TRP A 6 14.77 0.50 -6.78
N ASP A 7 14.36 1.32 -7.74
CA ASP A 7 12.94 1.45 -8.07
C ASP A 7 12.36 0.14 -8.63
N GLU A 8 13.08 -0.56 -9.50
CA GLU A 8 12.66 -1.89 -9.99
C GLU A 8 12.53 -2.90 -8.85
N TYR A 9 13.49 -2.90 -7.91
CA TYR A 9 13.48 -3.79 -6.75
C TYR A 9 12.28 -3.52 -5.83
N PHE A 10 12.05 -2.24 -5.46
CA PHE A 10 10.95 -1.86 -4.58
C PHE A 10 9.58 -2.02 -5.26
N MET A 11 9.47 -1.74 -6.55
CA MET A 11 8.25 -1.99 -7.31
C MET A 11 7.94 -3.49 -7.39
N THR A 12 8.93 -4.36 -7.64
CA THR A 12 8.74 -5.82 -7.63
C THR A 12 8.23 -6.32 -6.28
N MET A 13 8.65 -5.71 -5.17
CA MET A 13 8.15 -6.07 -3.85
C MET A 13 6.66 -5.72 -3.65
N THR A 14 6.14 -4.71 -4.36
CA THR A 14 4.70 -4.38 -4.29
C THR A 14 3.83 -5.54 -4.79
N ASP A 15 4.31 -6.33 -5.76
CA ASP A 15 3.62 -7.54 -6.23
C ASP A 15 3.59 -8.63 -5.17
N CYS A 16 4.73 -8.88 -4.52
CA CYS A 16 4.84 -9.84 -3.43
C CYS A 16 3.93 -9.47 -2.26
N VAL A 17 3.92 -8.20 -1.85
CA VAL A 17 3.02 -7.69 -0.80
C VAL A 17 1.56 -7.80 -1.23
N GLY A 18 1.25 -7.41 -2.47
CA GLY A 18 -0.10 -7.46 -3.05
C GLY A 18 -0.66 -8.87 -3.21
N SER A 19 0.18 -9.91 -3.25
CA SER A 19 -0.26 -11.32 -3.32
C SER A 19 -1.13 -11.75 -2.14
N ARG A 20 -1.09 -11.02 -1.01
CA ARG A 20 -1.94 -11.23 0.16
C ARG A 20 -3.24 -10.41 0.14
N ALA A 21 -3.50 -9.63 -0.91
CA ALA A 21 -4.71 -8.86 -1.02
C ALA A 21 -5.95 -9.75 -1.09
N THR A 22 -6.99 -9.38 -0.35
CA THR A 22 -8.20 -10.21 -0.20
C THR A 22 -9.38 -9.66 -1.00
N CYS A 23 -9.11 -8.88 -2.05
CA CYS A 23 -10.12 -8.28 -2.93
C CYS A 23 -9.59 -8.30 -4.36
N ASP A 24 -10.21 -9.10 -5.21
CA ASP A 24 -9.81 -9.27 -6.62
C ASP A 24 -10.14 -8.04 -7.50
N LYS A 25 -11.07 -7.18 -7.09
CA LYS A 25 -11.46 -5.97 -7.84
C LYS A 25 -10.39 -4.89 -7.81
N ASN A 26 -9.81 -4.63 -6.63
CA ASN A 26 -8.90 -3.51 -6.37
C ASN A 26 -7.68 -3.96 -5.52
N GLY A 27 -7.28 -5.22 -5.65
CA GLY A 27 -6.15 -5.79 -4.94
C GLY A 27 -4.85 -5.11 -5.35
N SER A 28 -4.11 -4.56 -4.39
CA SER A 28 -2.82 -3.93 -4.65
C SER A 28 -1.89 -4.08 -3.46
N GLY A 29 -0.60 -3.83 -3.69
CA GLY A 29 0.44 -3.75 -2.67
C GLY A 29 1.11 -2.37 -2.66
N CYS A 30 1.60 -1.99 -1.48
CA CYS A 30 2.32 -0.76 -1.22
C CYS A 30 3.54 -1.05 -0.32
N VAL A 31 4.65 -0.40 -0.62
CA VAL A 31 5.90 -0.49 0.13
C VAL A 31 6.40 0.93 0.39
N ILE A 32 6.68 1.25 1.65
CA ILE A 32 7.26 2.54 2.04
C ILE A 32 8.72 2.30 2.44
N VAL A 33 9.60 3.13 1.89
CA VAL A 33 11.05 2.98 1.97
C VAL A 33 11.67 4.27 2.49
N SER A 34 12.62 4.13 3.41
CA SER A 34 13.50 5.22 3.85
C SER A 34 14.94 4.70 3.86
N ASP A 35 15.88 5.50 3.35
CA ASP A 35 17.29 5.12 3.20
C ASP A 35 17.53 3.75 2.53
N ASN A 36 16.77 3.46 1.47
CA ASN A 36 16.75 2.17 0.76
C ASN A 36 16.43 0.95 1.67
N ARG A 37 15.72 1.18 2.78
CA ARG A 37 15.21 0.13 3.67
C ARG A 37 13.69 0.18 3.69
N VAL A 38 13.06 -0.97 3.59
CA VAL A 38 11.61 -1.09 3.76
C VAL A 38 11.28 -0.80 5.21
N ILE A 39 10.42 0.21 5.44
CA ILE A 39 9.99 0.61 6.78
C ILE A 39 8.53 0.26 7.07
N ALA A 40 7.71 0.12 6.03
CA ALA A 40 6.35 -0.36 6.14
C ALA A 40 5.86 -0.97 4.83
N THR A 41 4.87 -1.85 4.92
CA THR A 41 4.17 -2.46 3.79
C THR A 41 2.68 -2.53 4.07
N GLY A 42 1.89 -2.59 3.01
CA GLY A 42 0.44 -2.75 3.10
C GLY A 42 -0.13 -3.35 1.84
N TYR A 43 -1.22 -4.09 1.98
CA TYR A 43 -1.98 -4.65 0.87
C TYR A 43 -3.47 -4.33 1.04
N THR A 44 -4.23 -4.39 -0.05
CA THR A 44 -5.68 -4.15 0.00
C THR A 44 -6.39 -5.29 0.77
N GLY A 45 -7.11 -4.96 1.83
CA GLY A 45 -7.84 -5.96 2.61
C GLY A 45 -8.80 -5.33 3.61
N SER A 46 -9.70 -6.14 4.16
CA SER A 46 -10.59 -5.70 5.25
C SER A 46 -9.79 -5.24 6.47
N LEU A 47 -10.44 -4.44 7.33
CA LEU A 47 -9.89 -4.13 8.65
C LEU A 47 -9.59 -5.44 9.41
N SER A 48 -8.50 -5.43 10.19
CA SER A 48 -8.10 -6.60 10.97
C SER A 48 -9.22 -7.07 11.89
N GLY A 49 -9.56 -8.36 11.82
CA GLY A 49 -10.63 -8.97 12.61
C GLY A 49 -12.02 -8.87 11.98
N LEU A 50 -12.16 -8.25 10.81
CA LEU A 50 -13.41 -8.28 10.03
C LEU A 50 -13.33 -9.26 8.86
N PRO A 51 -14.46 -9.84 8.42
CA PRO A 51 -14.48 -10.76 7.29
C PRO A 51 -13.94 -10.12 5.99
N HIS A 52 -13.22 -10.93 5.22
CA HIS A 52 -12.57 -10.53 3.97
C HIS A 52 -13.48 -10.75 2.74
N CYS A 53 -13.17 -10.13 1.59
CA CYS A 53 -14.04 -10.27 0.41
C CYS A 53 -14.02 -11.69 -0.17
N ASP A 54 -12.92 -12.41 0.00
CA ASP A 54 -12.77 -13.84 -0.35
C ASP A 54 -13.58 -14.76 0.57
N GLU A 55 -14.01 -14.28 1.74
CA GLU A 55 -14.86 -15.03 2.68
C GLU A 55 -16.35 -14.71 2.51
N VAL A 56 -16.71 -13.42 2.40
CA VAL A 56 -18.11 -12.96 2.46
C VAL A 56 -18.55 -12.15 1.24
N GLY A 57 -17.70 -12.07 0.22
CA GLY A 57 -17.96 -11.27 -0.97
C GLY A 57 -17.67 -9.78 -0.80
N HIS A 58 -17.68 -9.08 -1.93
CA HIS A 58 -17.42 -7.65 -2.00
C HIS A 58 -18.61 -6.82 -1.51
N ASP A 59 -18.34 -5.72 -0.80
CA ASP A 59 -19.34 -4.67 -0.53
C ASP A 59 -19.19 -3.56 -1.57
N ILE A 60 -19.83 -3.73 -2.73
CA ILE A 60 -19.74 -2.77 -3.84
C ILE A 60 -20.76 -1.66 -3.65
N LYS A 61 -20.29 -0.42 -3.50
CA LYS A 61 -21.11 0.80 -3.52
C LYS A 61 -20.47 1.81 -4.46
N LEU A 62 -21.28 2.42 -5.32
CA LEU A 62 -20.83 3.38 -6.34
C LEU A 62 -19.67 2.83 -7.22
N GLY A 63 -19.71 1.54 -7.53
CA GLY A 63 -18.68 0.88 -8.34
C GLY A 63 -17.35 0.59 -7.63
N GLN A 64 -17.25 0.83 -6.31
CA GLN A 64 -16.04 0.57 -5.53
C GLN A 64 -16.32 -0.33 -4.33
N CYS A 65 -15.36 -1.20 -4.00
CA CYS A 65 -15.44 -2.04 -2.80
C CYS A 65 -15.17 -1.21 -1.55
N GLN A 66 -16.15 -1.08 -0.67
CA GLN A 66 -16.06 -0.32 0.59
C GLN A 66 -15.57 -1.16 1.77
N ARG A 67 -15.47 -2.48 1.60
CA ARG A 67 -15.03 -3.40 2.64
C ARG A 67 -13.53 -3.28 2.93
N THR A 68 -12.75 -2.94 1.91
CA THR A 68 -11.29 -2.97 1.98
C THR A 68 -10.67 -1.62 2.26
N VAL A 69 -9.66 -1.63 3.11
CA VAL A 69 -8.69 -0.54 3.24
C VAL A 69 -7.65 -0.67 2.12
N HIS A 70 -7.28 0.46 1.54
CA HIS A 70 -6.28 0.52 0.48
C HIS A 70 -4.89 0.15 0.99
N ALA A 71 -4.06 -0.41 0.10
CA ALA A 71 -2.69 -0.82 0.42
C ALA A 71 -1.85 0.32 1.04
N GLU A 72 -1.96 1.54 0.51
CA GLU A 72 -1.22 2.72 0.96
C GLU A 72 -1.66 3.15 2.36
N HIS A 73 -2.97 3.10 2.62
CA HIS A 73 -3.50 3.39 3.94
C HIS A 73 -2.98 2.37 4.95
N ASN A 74 -2.98 1.08 4.61
CA ASN A 74 -2.43 0.03 5.47
C ASN A 74 -0.92 0.20 5.71
N ALA A 75 -0.14 0.56 4.69
CA ALA A 75 1.29 0.82 4.85
C ALA A 75 1.57 2.03 5.76
N ILE A 76 0.83 3.13 5.56
CA ILE A 76 0.93 4.34 6.39
C ILE A 76 0.55 4.04 7.84
N THR A 77 -0.60 3.41 8.06
CA THR A 77 -1.08 3.11 9.41
C THR A 77 -0.19 2.10 10.14
N GLN A 78 0.43 1.16 9.43
CA GLN A 78 1.46 0.29 10.00
C GLN A 78 2.65 1.11 10.53
N ALA A 79 3.20 2.01 9.71
CA ALA A 79 4.31 2.86 10.14
C ALA A 79 3.95 3.68 11.38
N LEU A 80 2.78 4.32 11.38
CA LEU A 80 2.29 5.13 12.50
C LEU A 80 2.05 4.29 13.77
N LYS A 81 1.49 3.09 13.63
CA LYS A 81 1.25 2.16 14.74
C LYS A 81 2.55 1.80 15.48
N PHE A 82 3.66 1.72 14.76
CA PHE A 82 4.98 1.43 15.32
C PHE A 82 5.84 2.67 15.58
N GLY A 83 5.28 3.88 15.46
CA GLY A 83 6.01 5.12 15.71
C GLY A 83 7.12 5.41 14.70
N ILE A 84 7.02 4.87 13.49
CA ILE A 84 8.01 5.05 12.42
C ILE A 84 7.68 6.31 11.63
N SER A 85 8.64 7.23 11.56
CA SER A 85 8.51 8.45 10.77
C SER A 85 8.50 8.15 9.27
N LEU A 86 7.58 8.80 8.54
CA LEU A 86 7.52 8.76 7.07
C LEU A 86 8.16 10.00 6.42
N ASN A 87 8.67 10.94 7.21
CA ASN A 87 9.26 12.16 6.68
C ASN A 87 10.52 11.84 5.87
N GLY A 88 10.57 12.28 4.61
CA GLY A 88 11.67 11.97 3.69
C GLY A 88 11.51 10.65 2.93
N ALA A 89 10.51 9.83 3.26
CA ALA A 89 10.36 8.51 2.66
C ALA A 89 9.92 8.56 1.19
N THR A 90 10.12 7.43 0.49
CA THR A 90 9.54 7.14 -0.82
C THR A 90 8.48 6.06 -0.69
N MET A 91 7.32 6.27 -1.29
CA MET A 91 6.21 5.30 -1.32
C MET A 91 6.12 4.67 -2.71
N TYR A 92 6.19 3.34 -2.77
CA TYR A 92 6.05 2.54 -3.98
C TYR A 92 4.67 1.89 -3.97
N CYS A 93 3.86 2.14 -4.99
CA CYS A 93 2.50 1.61 -5.08
C CYS A 93 2.31 0.88 -6.41
N LYS A 94 1.71 -0.33 -6.35
CA LYS A 94 1.33 -1.05 -7.59
C LYS A 94 0.31 -0.29 -8.43
N VAL A 95 -0.58 0.46 -7.77
CA VAL A 95 -1.62 1.27 -8.41
C VAL A 95 -1.46 2.72 -7.96
N LYS A 96 -1.80 3.68 -8.81
CA LYS A 96 -1.78 5.10 -8.47
C LYS A 96 -2.64 5.38 -7.22
N PRO A 97 -2.10 6.07 -6.19
CA PRO A 97 -2.84 6.31 -4.97
C PRO A 97 -4.05 7.20 -5.19
N CYS A 98 -5.13 6.88 -4.47
CA CYS A 98 -6.31 7.73 -4.43
C CYS A 98 -5.99 9.07 -3.75
N VAL A 99 -6.85 10.07 -3.97
CA VAL A 99 -6.66 11.43 -3.42
C VAL A 99 -6.48 11.43 -1.90
N ALA A 100 -7.22 10.57 -1.18
CA ALA A 100 -7.10 10.46 0.28
C ALA A 100 -5.72 9.91 0.70
N CYS A 101 -5.26 8.83 0.06
CA CYS A 101 -3.94 8.25 0.35
C CYS A 101 -2.80 9.20 -0.02
N ALA A 102 -2.90 9.89 -1.15
CA ALA A 102 -1.92 10.89 -1.56
C ALA A 102 -1.84 12.07 -0.58
N LYS A 103 -2.99 12.57 -0.10
CA LYS A 103 -3.04 13.62 0.93
C LYS A 103 -2.36 13.17 2.22
N MET A 104 -2.68 11.96 2.72
CA MET A 104 -2.06 11.42 3.93
C MET A 104 -0.54 11.27 3.78
N ALA A 105 -0.07 10.68 2.68
CA ALA A 105 1.36 10.50 2.42
C ALA A 105 2.09 11.86 2.42
N ASN A 106 1.55 12.85 1.71
CA ASN A 106 2.13 14.20 1.66
C ASN A 106 2.14 14.88 3.04
N SER A 107 1.05 14.79 3.79
CA SER A 107 0.95 15.35 5.15
C SER A 107 1.94 14.73 6.13
N LEU A 108 2.33 13.48 5.93
CA LEU A 108 3.31 12.77 6.76
C LEU A 108 4.77 12.94 6.27
N GLY A 109 4.97 13.74 5.23
CA GLY A 109 6.30 14.09 4.73
C GLY A 109 6.92 13.11 3.74
N VAL A 110 6.13 12.20 3.16
CA VAL A 110 6.59 11.37 2.01
C VAL A 110 6.96 12.31 0.86
N LYS A 111 8.19 12.19 0.34
CA LYS A 111 8.74 13.12 -0.66
C LYS A 111 8.59 12.65 -2.09
N ARG A 112 8.43 11.35 -2.28
CA ARG A 112 8.37 10.75 -3.61
C ARG A 112 7.38 9.59 -3.60
N VAL A 113 6.60 9.50 -4.67
CA VAL A 113 5.73 8.37 -4.94
C VAL A 113 6.14 7.78 -6.29
N VAL A 114 6.32 6.47 -6.35
CA VAL A 114 6.63 5.72 -7.57
C VAL A 114 5.47 4.75 -7.80
N THR A 115 4.96 4.72 -9.02
CA THR A 115 3.85 3.84 -9.42
C THR A 115 4.18 3.17 -10.73
N GLU A 116 3.53 2.04 -11.01
CA GLU A 116 3.48 1.46 -12.35
C GLU A 116 2.54 2.23 -13.27
#